data_AF-S4S0B6-F1
#
_entry.id   AF-S4S0B6-F1
#
_cell.length_a   1.000
_cell.length_b   1.000
_cell.length_c   1.000
_cell.angle_alpha   90.00
_cell.angle_beta   90.00
_cell.angle_gamma   90.00
#
_symmetry.space_group_name_H-M   'P 1'
#
loop_
_entity.id
_entity.type
_entity.pdbx_description
1 polymer ?
#
loop_
_entity_poly.entity_id
_entity_poly.type
_entity_poly.pdbx_seq_one_letter_code
_entity_poly.pdbx_strand_id
1 'polypeptide(L)' 'LSLSNNQLQSVPDGAFDRLTSLTHIWLSHNPWNC' A
#
# COMPACT_ATOMS: atom_id res chain seq x y z
N LEU A 1 1.29 -7.30 -5.29
CA LEU A 1 1.40 -7.21 -3.82
C LEU A 1 0.01 -7.00 -3.24
N SER A 2 -0.43 -7.80 -2.27
CA SER A 2 -1.74 -7.62 -1.63
C SER A 2 -1.56 -7.19 -0.18
N LEU A 3 -2.00 -5.98 0.13
CA LEU A 3 -2.09 -5.42 1.49
C LEU A 3 -3.54 -5.07 1.81
N SER A 4 -4.50 -5.62 1.07
CA SER A 4 -5.91 -5.42 1.34
C SER A 4 -6.29 -6.00 2.71
N ASN A 5 -7.31 -5.43 3.34
CA ASN A 5 -7.85 -5.89 4.62
C ASN A 5 -6.80 -5.88 5.75
N ASN A 6 -6.02 -4.81 5.83
CA ASN A 6 -5.04 -4.60 6.90
C ASN A 6 -5.43 -3.39 7.76
N GLN A 7 -4.54 -2.99 8.67
CA GLN A 7 -4.74 -1.85 9.58
C GLN A 7 -3.79 -0.68 9.25
N LEU A 8 -3.42 -0.56 7.97
CA LEU A 8 -2.55 0.53 7.53
C LEU A 8 -3.32 1.85 7.58
N GLN A 9 -2.74 2.87 8.22
CA GLN A 9 -3.32 4.21 8.31
C GLN A 9 -2.63 5.21 7.37
N SER A 10 -1.40 4.93 6.98
CA SER A 10 -0.62 5.72 6.02
C SER A 10 0.43 4.84 5.35
N VAL A 11 0.90 5.27 4.19
CA VAL A 11 2.08 4.68 3.54
C VAL A 11 3.18 5.72 3.53
N PRO A 12 4.41 5.39 3.95
CA PRO A 12 5.54 6.31 3.84
C PRO A 12 5.80 6.72 2.39
N ASP A 13 6.24 7.96 2.19
CA ASP A 13 6.71 8.41 0.89
C ASP A 13 7.81 7.49 0.39
N GLY A 14 7.67 7.05 -0.86
CA GLY A 14 8.64 6.16 -1.51
C GLY A 14 8.64 4.71 -1.04
N ALA A 15 7.63 4.26 -0.26
CA ALA A 15 7.52 2.86 0.18
C ALA A 15 7.54 1.83 -0.97
N PHE A 16 7.23 2.26 -2.20
CA PHE A 16 7.18 1.40 -3.39
C PHE A 16 8.21 1.74 -4.47
N ASP A 17 9.07 2.74 -4.26
CA ASP A 17 9.98 3.27 -5.31
C ASP A 17 10.98 2.22 -5.81
N ARG A 18 11.35 1.27 -4.95
CA ARG A 18 12.30 0.20 -5.29
C ARG A 18 11.64 -1.03 -5.90
N LEU A 19 10.30 -1.08 -5.93
CA LEU A 19 9.55 -2.22 -6.46
C LEU A 19 9.34 -2.04 -7.97
N THR A 20 10.43 -2.00 -8.73
CA THR A 20 10.45 -1.66 -10.17
C THR A 20 9.68 -2.64 -11.06
N SER A 21 9.48 -3.88 -10.61
CA SER A 21 8.67 -4.88 -11.32
C SER A 21 7.22 -4.97 -10.81
N LEU A 22 6.82 -4.13 -9.85
CA LEU A 22 5.48 -4.16 -9.28
C LEU A 22 4.48 -3.50 -10.22
N THR A 23 3.52 -4.27 -10.70
CA THR A 23 2.46 -3.80 -11.61
C THR A 23 1.13 -3.55 -10.91
N HIS A 24 0.85 -4.27 -9.82
CA HIS A 24 -0.41 -4.20 -9.11
C HIS A 24 -0.22 -4.23 -7.58
N ILE A 25 -0.91 -3.33 -6.91
CA ILE A 25 -1.03 -3.29 -5.46
C ILE A 25 -2.49 -3.17 -5.05
N TRP A 26 -2.91 -3.99 -4.09
CA TRP A 26 -4.24 -3.88 -3.47
C TRP A 26 -4.08 -3.31 -2.07
N LEU A 27 -4.69 -2.13 -1.84
CA LEU A 27 -4.64 -1.38 -0.59
C LEU A 27 -6.03 -1.17 0.04
N SER A 28 -7.07 -1.78 -0.54
CA SER A 28 -8.46 -1.64 -0.09
C SER A 28 -8.68 -2.17 1.33
N HIS A 29 -9.74 -1.70 1.99
CA HIS A 29 -10.12 -2.09 3.35
C HIS A 29 -8.98 -1.92 4.36
N ASN A 30 -8.34 -0.77 4.31
CA ASN A 30 -7.43 -0.27 5.33
C ASN A 30 -8.01 1.05 5.87
N PRO A 31 -7.88 1.34 7.17
CA PRO A 31 -8.37 2.58 7.78
C PRO A 31 -7.43 3.75 7.48
N TRP A 32 -7.33 4.15 6.21
CA TRP A 32 -6.46 5.24 5.78
C TRP A 32 -6.86 6.57 6.42
N ASN A 33 -5.86 7.30 6.94
CA ASN A 33 -6.02 8.67 7.37
C ASN A 33 -5.84 9.58 6.15
N CYS A 34 -6.88 10.35 5.80
CA CYS A 34 -6.90 11.24 4.64
C CYS A 34 -6.44 12.65 4.99
#